data_AF-A0ABD6E281-F1
#
_entry.id   AF-A0ABD6E281-F1
#
_cell.length_a   1.000
_cell.length_b   1.000
_cell.length_c   1.000
_cell.angle_alpha   90.00
_cell.angle_beta   90.00
_cell.angle_gamma   90.00
#
_symmetry.space_group_name_H-M   'P 1'
#
loop_
_entity.id
_entity.type
_entity.pdbx_description
1 polymer ?
#
loop_
_entity_poly.entity_id
_entity_poly.type
_entity_poly.pdbx_seq_one_letter_code
_entity_poly.pdbx_strand_id
1 'polypeptide(L)'
;MKYLKLNTNLKSGFIWSVSIIIVGIVILIITLNLKIYQFTNPIQIQYINVIFISSILEEITFRGFILNKLNEISSFWYANIITSILFVVIHIPGWIIINETIILYDMIQLIISIFIISIILGWVMHKSGSLYPAIILHAINNYFSILL
;
A
#
# COMPACT_ATOMS: atom_id res chain seq x y z
N MET A 1 10.35 -8.94 -15.55
CA MET A 1 9.80 -9.92 -14.58
C MET A 1 10.67 -10.09 -13.34
N LYS A 2 11.90 -10.64 -13.46
CA LYS A 2 12.78 -10.92 -12.30
C LYS A 2 13.22 -9.66 -11.55
N TYR A 3 13.56 -8.59 -12.28
CA TYR A 3 13.92 -7.29 -11.71
C TYR A 3 12.81 -6.73 -10.81
N LEU A 4 11.56 -6.82 -11.25
CA LEU A 4 10.38 -6.35 -10.51
C LEU A 4 10.00 -7.25 -9.33
N LYS A 5 10.70 -8.38 -9.14
CA LYS A 5 10.38 -9.43 -8.16
C LYS A 5 8.98 -10.06 -8.31
N LEU A 6 8.47 -10.08 -9.54
CA LEU A 6 7.18 -10.72 -9.87
C LEU A 6 7.27 -12.26 -9.96
N ASN A 7 8.45 -12.79 -10.27
CA ASN A 7 8.69 -14.24 -10.36
C ASN A 7 9.87 -14.69 -9.50
N THR A 8 10.17 -13.95 -8.42
CA THR A 8 11.22 -14.28 -7.45
C THR A 8 10.61 -14.66 -6.11
N ASN A 9 11.25 -15.62 -5.43
CA ASN A 9 10.89 -16.07 -4.08
C ASN A 9 9.39 -16.39 -3.92
N LEU A 10 8.78 -17.03 -4.92
CA LEU A 10 7.33 -17.28 -4.98
C LEU A 10 6.77 -17.98 -3.74
N LYS A 11 7.50 -18.94 -3.16
CA LYS A 11 7.09 -19.61 -1.92
C LYS A 11 7.00 -18.64 -0.74
N SER A 12 8.02 -17.78 -0.58
CA SER A 12 8.03 -16.74 0.45
C SER A 12 6.92 -15.73 0.19
N GLY A 13 6.78 -15.27 -1.06
CA GLY A 13 5.69 -14.39 -1.48
C GLY A 13 4.32 -14.96 -1.12
N PHE A 14 4.07 -16.23 -1.42
CA PHE A 14 2.81 -16.90 -1.07
C PHE A 14 2.56 -16.93 0.43
N ILE A 15 3.56 -17.32 1.24
CA ILE A 15 3.42 -17.39 2.71
C ILE A 15 3.08 -16.00 3.28
N TRP A 16 3.85 -14.98 2.90
CA TRP A 16 3.63 -13.61 3.37
C TRP A 16 2.25 -13.08 2.97
N SER A 17 1.84 -13.29 1.71
CA SER A 17 0.53 -12.89 1.21
C SER A 17 -0.61 -13.53 1.99
N VAL A 18 -0.53 -14.84 2.25
CA VAL A 18 -1.54 -15.56 3.05
C VAL A 18 -1.56 -15.05 4.49
N SER A 19 -0.40 -14.84 5.11
CA SER A 19 -0.31 -14.29 6.46
C SER A 19 -0.95 -12.90 6.56
N ILE A 20 -0.68 -12.01 5.60
CA ILE A 20 -1.25 -10.67 5.53
C ILE A 20 -2.77 -10.72 5.39
N ILE A 21 -3.29 -11.59 4.52
CA ILE A 21 -4.74 -11.78 4.34
C ILE A 21 -5.39 -12.26 5.64
N ILE A 22 -4.80 -13.26 6.30
CA ILE A 22 -5.33 -13.79 7.57
C ILE A 22 -5.36 -12.69 8.63
N VAL A 23 -4.27 -11.94 8.80
CA VAL A 23 -4.20 -10.83 9.76
C VAL A 23 -5.22 -9.75 9.43
N GLY A 24 -5.38 -9.39 8.16
CA GLY A 24 -6.39 -8.42 7.71
C GLY A 24 -7.81 -8.87 8.04
N ILE A 25 -8.15 -10.15 7.79
CA ILE A 25 -9.47 -10.73 8.13
C ILE A 25 -9.70 -10.71 9.64
N VAL A 26 -8.69 -11.09 10.44
CA VAL A 26 -8.80 -11.07 11.90
C VAL A 26 -9.04 -9.65 12.42
N ILE A 27 -8.30 -8.66 11.92
CA ILE A 27 -8.51 -7.24 12.29
C ILE A 27 -9.92 -6.79 11.90
N LEU A 28 -10.39 -7.13 10.70
CA LEU A 28 -11.75 -6.79 10.26
C LEU A 28 -12.79 -7.40 11.22
N ILE A 29 -12.70 -8.69 11.54
CA ILE A 29 -13.65 -9.36 12.44
C ILE A 29 -13.64 -8.70 13.84
N ILE A 30 -12.45 -8.43 14.39
CA ILE A 30 -12.32 -7.79 15.71
C ILE A 30 -12.97 -6.41 15.70
N THR A 31 -12.64 -5.58 14.72
CA THR A 31 -13.13 -4.20 14.65
C THR A 31 -14.64 -4.11 14.42
N LEU A 32 -15.23 -5.04 13.65
CA LEU A 32 -16.67 -5.17 13.49
C LEU A 32 -17.36 -5.62 14.80
N ASN A 33 -16.80 -6.62 15.48
CA ASN A 33 -17.35 -7.10 16.77
C ASN A 33 -17.28 -6.03 17.86
N LEU A 34 -16.21 -5.21 17.87
CA LEU A 34 -16.06 -4.07 18.77
C LEU A 34 -16.87 -2.85 18.34
N LYS A 35 -17.55 -2.89 17.18
CA LYS A 35 -18.27 -1.77 16.57
C LYS A 35 -17.41 -0.51 16.37
N ILE A 36 -16.09 -0.69 16.24
CA ILE A 36 -15.14 0.38 15.94
C ILE A 36 -15.39 0.89 14.53
N TYR A 37 -15.69 -0.02 13.61
CA TYR A 37 -16.09 0.31 12.26
C TYR A 37 -17.47 -0.22 11.93
N GLN A 38 -18.16 0.52 11.07
CA GLN A 38 -19.41 0.12 10.44
C GLN A 38 -19.23 0.30 8.95
N PHE A 39 -19.75 -0.62 8.14
CA PHE A 39 -19.71 -0.45 6.69
C PHE A 39 -20.57 0.76 6.32
N THR A 40 -19.92 1.86 5.96
CA THR A 40 -20.59 3.12 5.60
C THR A 40 -21.02 3.13 4.13
N ASN A 41 -20.29 2.41 3.27
CA ASN A 41 -20.50 2.41 1.83
C ASN A 41 -20.65 0.98 1.27
N PRO A 42 -21.68 0.69 0.45
CA PRO A 42 -21.70 -0.56 -0.32
C PRO A 42 -20.57 -0.54 -1.37
N ILE A 43 -19.98 -1.71 -1.65
CA ILE A 43 -18.94 -1.84 -2.67
C ILE A 43 -19.55 -1.50 -4.03
N GLN A 44 -19.11 -0.39 -4.62
CA GLN A 44 -19.44 -0.02 -5.99
C GLN A 44 -18.32 -0.48 -6.94
N ILE A 45 -18.68 -0.79 -8.19
CA ILE A 45 -17.74 -1.27 -9.23
C ILE A 45 -16.54 -0.32 -9.40
N GLN A 46 -16.76 0.99 -9.24
CA GLN A 46 -15.70 2.00 -9.33
C GLN A 46 -14.55 1.79 -8.33
N TYR A 47 -14.82 1.17 -7.17
CA TYR A 47 -13.79 0.89 -6.15
C TYR A 47 -12.88 -0.28 -6.51
N ILE A 48 -13.29 -1.16 -7.44
CA ILE A 48 -12.44 -2.27 -7.90
C ILE A 48 -11.15 -1.75 -8.53
N ASN A 49 -11.24 -0.66 -9.29
CA ASN A 49 -10.08 -0.04 -9.91
C ASN A 49 -9.08 0.50 -8.87
N VAL A 50 -9.59 1.16 -7.83
CA VAL A 50 -8.78 1.74 -6.74
C VAL A 50 -8.23 0.67 -5.80
N ILE A 51 -8.94 -0.44 -5.61
CA ILE A 51 -8.47 -1.51 -4.73
C ILE A 51 -7.42 -2.36 -5.42
N PHE A 52 -7.66 -2.76 -6.67
CA PHE A 52 -6.80 -3.73 -7.36
C PHE A 52 -5.88 -3.10 -8.38
N ILE A 53 -6.41 -2.33 -9.33
CA ILE A 53 -5.63 -1.85 -10.47
C ILE A 53 -4.58 -0.84 -10.00
N SER A 54 -4.97 0.16 -9.22
CA SER A 54 -4.01 1.16 -8.71
C SER A 54 -2.95 0.50 -7.83
N SER A 55 -3.35 -0.35 -6.87
CA SER A 55 -2.41 -1.10 -6.02
C SER A 55 -1.37 -1.87 -6.82
N ILE A 56 -1.78 -2.57 -7.89
CA ILE A 56 -0.84 -3.32 -8.75
C ILE A 56 0.13 -2.36 -9.48
N LEU A 57 -0.40 -1.33 -10.13
CA LEU A 57 0.42 -0.40 -10.93
C LEU A 57 1.38 0.41 -10.07
N GLU A 58 0.91 0.86 -8.91
CA GLU A 58 1.69 1.61 -7.94
C GLU A 58 2.79 0.74 -7.35
N GLU A 59 2.51 -0.50 -6.93
CA GLU A 59 3.57 -1.39 -6.43
C GLU A 59 4.60 -1.73 -7.51
N ILE A 60 4.18 -1.98 -8.75
CA ILE A 60 5.12 -2.24 -9.85
C ILE A 60 6.05 -1.03 -10.05
N THR A 61 5.50 0.18 -10.02
CA THR A 61 6.26 1.43 -10.21
C THR A 61 7.19 1.70 -9.04
N PHE A 62 6.66 1.77 -7.82
CA PHE A 62 7.41 2.25 -6.67
C PHE A 62 8.29 1.16 -6.07
N ARG A 63 7.79 -0.06 -5.89
CA ARG A 63 8.52 -1.15 -5.23
C ARG A 63 9.26 -2.00 -6.24
N GLY A 64 8.59 -2.34 -7.34
CA GLY A 64 9.15 -3.12 -8.44
C GLY A 64 10.30 -2.39 -9.16
N PHE A 65 10.16 -1.10 -9.42
CA PHE A 65 11.15 -0.33 -10.18
C PHE A 65 11.95 0.65 -9.32
N ILE A 66 11.33 1.71 -8.78
CA ILE A 66 12.05 2.82 -8.10
C ILE A 66 12.89 2.32 -6.92
N LEU A 67 12.28 1.57 -6.00
CA LEU A 67 12.96 1.04 -4.82
C LEU A 67 14.12 0.12 -5.19
N ASN A 68 13.91 -0.80 -6.14
CA ASN A 68 14.99 -1.68 -6.59
C ASN A 68 16.12 -0.90 -7.25
N LYS A 69 15.80 0.15 -8.02
CA LYS A 69 16.83 0.97 -8.67
C LYS A 69 17.65 1.78 -7.67
N LEU A 70 17.00 2.36 -6.67
CA LEU A 70 17.68 3.09 -5.59
C LEU A 70 18.53 2.15 -4.70
N ASN A 71 18.08 0.90 -4.51
CA ASN A 71 18.83 -0.12 -3.77
C ASN A 71 20.12 -0.57 -4.47
N GLU A 72 20.28 -0.35 -5.77
CA GLU A 72 21.54 -0.65 -6.47
C GLU A 72 22.68 0.29 -6.03
N ILE A 73 22.34 1.48 -5.54
CA ILE A 73 23.31 2.55 -5.23
C ILE A 73 23.24 3.02 -3.78
N SER A 74 22.38 2.43 -2.95
CA SER A 74 22.19 2.85 -1.55
C SER A 74 21.67 1.72 -0.66
N SER A 75 21.61 1.95 0.66
CA SER A 75 21.06 0.98 1.60
C SER A 75 19.54 0.88 1.47
N PHE A 76 19.00 -0.28 1.87
CA PHE A 76 17.56 -0.53 1.82
C PHE A 76 16.72 0.58 2.47
N TRP A 77 17.07 0.99 3.69
CA TRP A 77 16.28 1.97 4.42
C TRP A 77 16.33 3.35 3.76
N TYR A 78 17.48 3.74 3.22
CA TYR A 78 17.60 5.01 2.50
C TYR A 78 16.75 5.01 1.21
N ALA A 79 16.87 3.95 0.40
CA ALA A 79 16.06 3.78 -0.81
C ALA A 79 14.55 3.73 -0.51
N ASN A 80 14.16 3.04 0.57
CA ASN A 80 12.77 2.92 0.97
C ASN A 80 12.19 4.27 1.44
N ILE A 81 12.94 5.03 2.25
CA ILE A 81 12.53 6.37 2.68
C ILE A 81 12.31 7.29 1.47
N ILE A 82 13.26 7.32 0.53
CA ILE A 82 13.12 8.14 -0.68
C ILE A 82 11.91 7.69 -1.51
N THR A 83 11.76 6.37 -1.71
CA THR A 83 10.61 5.82 -2.43
C THR A 83 9.30 6.22 -1.76
N SER A 84 9.24 6.22 -0.42
CA SER A 84 8.05 6.62 0.33
C SER A 84 7.76 8.11 0.27
N ILE A 85 8.78 8.97 0.25
CA ILE A 85 8.60 10.41 -0.01
C ILE A 85 8.01 10.61 -1.40
N LEU A 86 8.59 9.98 -2.43
CA LEU A 86 8.10 10.07 -3.80
C LEU A 86 6.65 9.54 -3.90
N PHE A 87 6.35 8.44 -3.21
CA PHE A 87 5.02 7.87 -3.15
C PHE A 87 4.00 8.89 -2.63
N VAL A 88 4.26 9.53 -1.49
CA VAL A 88 3.37 10.58 -0.95
C VAL A 88 3.22 11.74 -1.93
N VAL A 89 4.32 12.21 -2.52
CA VAL A 89 4.32 13.39 -3.41
C VAL A 89 3.38 13.21 -4.61
N ILE A 90 3.31 12.01 -5.20
CA ILE A 90 2.42 11.80 -6.36
C ILE A 90 0.92 11.90 -6.02
N HIS A 91 0.55 11.78 -4.75
CA HIS A 91 -0.84 11.85 -4.32
C HIS A 91 -1.32 13.30 -4.11
N ILE A 92 -0.39 14.22 -3.80
CA ILE A 92 -0.72 15.62 -3.48
C ILE A 92 -1.55 16.30 -4.58
N PRO A 93 -1.23 16.20 -5.89
CA PRO A 93 -2.04 16.82 -6.94
C PRO A 93 -3.49 16.31 -6.94
N GLY A 94 -3.68 15.00 -6.72
CA GLY A 94 -5.02 14.41 -6.64
C GLY A 94 -5.83 14.97 -5.49
N TRP A 95 -5.21 15.16 -4.32
CA TRP A 95 -5.88 15.76 -3.16
C TRP A 95 -6.30 17.21 -3.40
N ILE A 96 -5.43 18.01 -4.04
CA ILE A 96 -5.73 19.40 -4.35
C ILE A 96 -6.88 19.52 -5.37
N ILE A 97 -6.92 18.63 -6.37
CA ILE A 97 -7.93 18.66 -7.44
C ILE A 97 -9.28 18.13 -6.95
N ILE A 98 -9.29 17.07 -6.16
CA ILE A 98 -10.53 16.36 -5.77
C ILE A 98 -11.22 17.03 -4.58
N ASN A 99 -10.46 17.63 -3.67
CA ASN A 99 -10.99 18.18 -2.43
C ASN A 99 -10.77 19.70 -2.40
N GLU A 100 -11.75 20.46 -2.87
CA GLU A 100 -11.73 21.95 -2.85
C GLU A 100 -11.58 22.55 -1.44
N THR A 101 -11.76 21.75 -0.38
CA THR A 101 -11.74 22.17 1.03
C THR A 101 -10.95 21.23 1.95
N ILE A 102 -9.73 20.80 1.59
CA ILE A 102 -8.85 20.12 2.57
C ILE A 102 -8.37 21.15 3.60
N ILE A 103 -8.70 20.94 4.88
CA ILE A 103 -8.10 21.67 5.99
C ILE A 103 -6.66 21.17 6.15
N LEU A 104 -5.70 22.08 6.31
CA LEU A 104 -4.25 21.77 6.37
C LEU A 104 -3.90 20.61 7.33
N TYR A 105 -4.66 20.48 8.43
CA TYR A 105 -4.53 19.41 9.42
C TYR A 105 -4.80 18.01 8.83
N ASP A 106 -5.87 17.85 8.05
CA ASP A 106 -6.24 16.57 7.44
C ASP A 106 -5.19 16.13 6.41
N MET A 107 -4.57 17.09 5.73
CA MET A 107 -3.50 16.82 4.77
C MET A 107 -2.24 16.27 5.46
N ILE A 108 -1.87 16.78 6.64
CA ILE A 108 -0.72 16.28 7.40
C ILE A 108 -0.97 14.84 7.85
N GLN A 109 -2.16 14.53 8.35
CA GLN A 109 -2.52 13.17 8.76
C GLN A 109 -2.45 12.18 7.58
N LEU A 110 -2.90 12.61 6.40
CA LEU A 110 -2.86 11.81 5.18
C LEU A 110 -1.42 11.60 4.66
N ILE A 111 -0.59 12.63 4.72
CA ILE A 111 0.86 12.53 4.41
C ILE A 111 1.52 11.50 5.32
N ILE A 112 1.29 11.58 6.63
CA ILE A 112 1.89 10.68 7.60
C ILE A 112 1.40 9.24 7.38
N SER A 113 0.10 9.03 7.19
CA SER A 113 -0.46 7.69 7.01
C SER A 113 0.07 7.02 5.74
N ILE A 114 0.11 7.76 4.62
CA ILE A 114 0.60 7.26 3.33
C ILE A 114 2.11 7.04 3.35
N PHE A 115 2.86 7.89 4.05
CA PHE A 115 4.28 7.66 4.26
C PHE A 115 4.54 6.37 5.05
N ILE A 116 3.84 6.16 6.16
CA ILE A 116 4.01 4.99 7.02
C ILE A 116 3.64 3.70 6.28
N ILE A 117 2.46 3.64 5.66
CA ILE A 117 2.09 2.44 4.88
C ILE A 117 3.10 2.21 3.76
N SER A 118 3.61 3.28 3.16
CA SER A 118 4.59 3.15 2.09
C SER A 118 5.91 2.51 2.53
N ILE A 119 6.38 2.86 3.72
CA ILE A 119 7.57 2.26 4.34
C ILE A 119 7.33 0.77 4.61
N ILE A 120 6.15 0.42 5.16
CA ILE A 120 5.78 -0.97 5.48
C ILE A 120 5.73 -1.81 4.21
N LEU A 121 5.12 -1.31 3.14
CA LEU A 121 5.04 -2.01 1.85
C LEU A 121 6.43 -2.34 1.28
N GLY A 122 7.36 -1.38 1.31
CA GLY A 122 8.74 -1.61 0.90
C GLY A 122 9.47 -2.63 1.80
N TRP A 123 9.22 -2.59 3.11
CA TRP A 123 9.79 -3.56 4.06
C TRP A 123 9.25 -4.99 3.83
N VAL A 124 7.94 -5.14 3.62
CA VAL A 124 7.29 -6.42 3.31
C VAL A 124 7.85 -7.01 2.01
N MET A 125 8.00 -6.19 0.96
CA MET A 125 8.64 -6.62 -0.29
C MET A 125 10.10 -7.03 -0.08
N HIS A 126 10.85 -6.27 0.74
CA HIS A 126 12.25 -6.56 1.03
C HIS A 126 12.42 -7.89 1.80
N LYS A 127 11.59 -8.12 2.83
CA LYS A 127 11.63 -9.35 3.65
C LYS A 127 11.15 -10.58 2.89
N SER A 128 10.06 -10.45 2.13
CA SER A 128 9.54 -11.58 1.35
C SER A 128 10.40 -11.88 0.10
N GLY A 129 11.06 -10.86 -0.45
CA GLY A 129 11.74 -10.93 -1.74
C GLY A 129 10.80 -11.11 -2.93
N SER A 130 9.52 -10.78 -2.75
CA SER A 130 8.46 -10.88 -3.76
C SER A 130 7.61 -9.61 -3.75
N LEU A 131 7.06 -9.23 -4.91
CA LEU A 131 6.20 -8.05 -5.01
C LEU A 131 4.76 -8.31 -4.51
N TYR A 132 4.28 -9.55 -4.60
CA TYR A 132 2.89 -9.89 -4.30
C TYR A 132 2.43 -9.53 -2.87
N PRO A 133 3.23 -9.74 -1.81
CA PRO A 133 2.82 -9.35 -0.46
C PRO A 133 2.57 -7.85 -0.31
N ALA A 134 3.36 -7.01 -0.99
CA ALA A 134 3.14 -5.57 -1.01
C ALA A 134 1.84 -5.22 -1.76
N ILE A 135 1.61 -5.82 -2.93
CA ILE A 135 0.37 -5.61 -3.71
C ILE A 135 -0.87 -5.94 -2.87
N ILE A 136 -0.85 -7.09 -2.18
CA ILE A 136 -1.97 -7.56 -1.38
C ILE A 136 -2.17 -6.68 -0.15
N LEU A 137 -1.10 -6.30 0.55
CA LEU A 137 -1.19 -5.40 1.69
C LEU A 137 -1.74 -4.03 1.28
N HIS A 138 -1.31 -3.51 0.14
CA HIS A 138 -1.79 -2.23 -0.39
C HIS A 138 -3.28 -2.32 -0.79
N ALA A 139 -3.69 -3.37 -1.48
CA ALA A 139 -5.09 -3.59 -1.82
C ALA A 139 -5.98 -3.69 -0.57
N ILE A 140 -5.51 -4.38 0.48
CA ILE A 140 -6.21 -4.45 1.78
C ILE A 140 -6.29 -3.07 2.43
N ASN A 141 -5.21 -2.28 2.39
CA ASN A 141 -5.22 -0.90 2.89
C ASN A 141 -6.28 -0.06 2.15
N ASN A 142 -6.32 -0.12 0.82
CA ASN A 142 -7.31 0.63 0.02
C ASN A 142 -8.74 0.16 0.29
N TYR A 143 -8.95 -1.15 0.46
CA TYR A 143 -10.25 -1.71 0.84
C TYR A 143 -10.73 -1.12 2.17
N PHE A 144 -9.86 -1.10 3.19
CA PHE A 144 -10.20 -0.53 4.49
C PHE A 144 -10.44 0.97 4.42
N SER A 145 -9.65 1.73 3.65
CA SER A 145 -9.84 3.17 3.50
C SER A 145 -11.12 3.57 2.77
N ILE A 146 -11.70 2.68 1.95
CA ILE A 146 -12.93 2.97 1.19
C ILE A 146 -14.20 2.58 1.97
N LEU A 147 -14.14 1.49 2.73
CA LEU A 147 -15.33 0.85 3.29
C LEU A 147 -15.57 1.11 4.77
N LEU A 148 -14.56 1.61 5.48
CA LEU A 148 -14.63 2.00 6.89
C LEU A 148 -14.61 3.53 7.00
#